data_AF-A0AA41HDS3-F1
#
_entry.id   AF-A0AA41HDS3-F1
#
_cell.length_a   1.000
_cell.length_b   1.000
_cell.length_c   1.000
_cell.angle_alpha   90.00
_cell.angle_beta   90.00
_cell.angle_gamma   90.00
#
_symmetry.space_group_name_H-M   'P 1'
#
loop_
_entity.id
_entity.type
_entity.pdbx_description
1 polymer ?
#
loop_
_entity_poly.entity_id
_entity_poly.type
_entity_poly.pdbx_seq_one_letter_code
_entity_poly.pdbx_strand_id
1 'polypeptide(L)'
;MVVNSEREKVGRERVAQWQASGLSQRAYAIKQGFPIRQVGYWVQRLAGAQAVPALLPVRVVPTVTAAAPINLRSENGWTLRLPGDVPARWLAELMRAL
;
A
#
# COMPACT_ATOMS: atom_id res chain seq x y z
N MET A 1 -15.34 21.76 -36.10
CA MET A 1 -14.51 21.65 -34.87
C MET A 1 -15.16 20.73 -33.82
N VAL A 2 -15.80 19.61 -34.22
CA VAL A 2 -16.69 18.79 -33.35
C VAL A 2 -16.07 17.44 -32.93
N VAL A 3 -15.13 16.90 -33.72
CA VAL A 3 -14.54 15.57 -33.54
C VAL A 3 -13.73 15.40 -32.24
N ASN A 4 -13.25 16.50 -31.66
CA ASN A 4 -12.44 16.44 -30.43
C ASN A 4 -13.30 16.17 -29.18
N SER A 5 -14.54 16.67 -29.17
CA SER A 5 -15.46 16.63 -28.02
C SER A 5 -15.99 15.21 -27.76
N GLU A 6 -16.33 14.48 -28.82
CA GLU A 6 -16.86 13.11 -28.72
C GLU A 6 -15.79 12.13 -28.21
N ARG A 7 -14.56 12.25 -28.75
CA ARG A 7 -13.43 11.42 -28.32
C ARG A 7 -13.10 11.64 -26.85
N GLU A 8 -13.20 12.89 -26.40
CA GLU A 8 -12.98 13.23 -24.99
C GLU A 8 -14.07 12.68 -24.08
N LYS A 9 -15.34 12.74 -24.50
CA LYS A 9 -16.46 12.15 -23.76
C LYS A 9 -16.26 10.63 -23.60
N VAL A 10 -15.96 9.94 -24.70
CA VAL A 10 -15.66 8.50 -24.70
C VAL A 10 -14.44 8.19 -23.83
N GLY A 11 -13.41 9.03 -23.88
CA GLY A 11 -12.23 8.92 -23.01
C GLY A 11 -12.57 9.01 -21.52
N ARG A 12 -13.37 10.01 -21.14
CA ARG A 12 -13.84 10.20 -19.75
C ARG A 12 -14.67 9.03 -19.27
N GLU A 13 -15.64 8.57 -20.06
CA GLU A 13 -16.47 7.41 -19.72
C GLU A 13 -15.63 6.15 -19.48
N ARG A 14 -14.64 5.89 -20.35
CA ARG A 14 -13.75 4.75 -20.20
C ARG A 14 -12.86 4.82 -18.96
N VAL A 15 -12.35 6.01 -18.62
CA VAL A 15 -11.55 6.21 -17.40
C VAL A 15 -12.41 6.08 -16.14
N ALA A 16 -13.65 6.59 -16.15
CA ALA A 16 -14.58 6.42 -15.03
C ALA A 16 -14.94 4.94 -14.82
N GLN A 17 -15.26 4.21 -15.89
CA GLN A 17 -15.51 2.76 -15.84
C GLN A 17 -14.28 1.98 -15.35
N TRP A 18 -13.08 2.37 -15.78
CA TRP A 18 -11.84 1.78 -15.28
C TRP A 18 -11.67 2.00 -13.77
N GLN A 19 -11.79 3.24 -13.30
CA GLN A 19 -11.62 3.58 -11.87
C GLN A 19 -12.65 2.86 -11.00
N ALA A 20 -13.91 2.78 -11.44
CA ALA A 20 -14.97 2.04 -10.74
C ALA A 20 -14.75 0.52 -10.72
N SER A 21 -14.02 -0.04 -11.70
CA SER A 21 -13.78 -1.48 -11.79
C SER A 21 -12.79 -2.02 -10.76
N GLY A 22 -11.93 -1.17 -10.18
CA GLY A 22 -10.84 -1.60 -9.29
C GLY A 22 -9.74 -2.43 -9.98
N LEU A 23 -9.80 -2.61 -11.30
CA LEU A 23 -8.82 -3.38 -12.07
C LEU A 23 -7.57 -2.54 -12.37
N SER A 24 -6.44 -3.21 -12.61
CA SER A 24 -5.30 -2.55 -13.24
C SER A 24 -5.64 -2.10 -14.67
N GLN A 25 -4.97 -1.05 -15.17
CA GLN A 25 -5.20 -0.56 -16.54
C GLN A 25 -5.06 -1.68 -17.59
N ARG A 26 -4.10 -2.58 -17.39
CA ARG A 26 -3.87 -3.74 -18.26
C ARG A 26 -5.05 -4.71 -18.23
N ALA A 27 -5.51 -5.09 -17.04
CA ALA A 27 -6.62 -6.03 -16.90
C ALA A 27 -7.92 -5.45 -17.47
N TYR A 28 -8.18 -4.16 -17.24
CA TYR A 28 -9.32 -3.46 -17.81
C TYR A 28 -9.26 -3.39 -19.35
N ALA A 29 -8.11 -3.02 -19.92
CA ALA A 29 -7.92 -2.94 -21.37
C ALA A 29 -8.09 -4.29 -22.06
N ILE A 30 -7.57 -5.37 -21.47
CA ILE A 30 -7.77 -6.75 -21.95
C ILE A 30 -9.25 -7.12 -21.90
N LYS A 31 -9.94 -6.88 -20.77
CA LYS A 31 -11.36 -7.21 -20.59
C LYS A 31 -12.26 -6.50 -21.60
N GLN A 32 -11.94 -5.25 -21.94
CA GLN A 32 -12.74 -4.42 -22.85
C GLN A 32 -12.28 -4.49 -24.31
N GLY A 33 -11.23 -5.26 -24.63
CA GLY A 33 -10.79 -5.51 -26.00
C GLY A 33 -10.12 -4.32 -26.70
N PHE A 34 -9.41 -3.45 -25.98
CA PHE A 34 -8.72 -2.31 -26.59
C PHE A 34 -7.29 -2.11 -26.07
N PRO A 35 -6.43 -1.32 -26.76
CA PRO A 35 -5.02 -1.18 -26.39
C PRO A 35 -4.84 -0.47 -25.04
N ILE A 36 -3.99 -1.03 -24.17
CA ILE A 36 -3.64 -0.43 -22.87
C ILE A 36 -3.17 1.03 -22.97
N ARG A 37 -2.46 1.36 -24.06
CA ARG A 37 -1.93 2.71 -24.34
C ARG A 37 -3.06 3.75 -24.40
N GLN A 38 -4.25 3.35 -24.84
CA GLN A 38 -5.40 4.22 -24.93
C GLN A 38 -5.95 4.57 -23.54
N VAL A 39 -5.95 3.64 -22.57
CA VAL A 39 -6.29 3.93 -21.17
C VAL A 39 -5.27 4.93 -20.62
N GLY A 40 -3.98 4.62 -20.73
CA GLY A 40 -2.90 5.46 -20.19
C GLY A 40 -2.93 6.89 -20.74
N TYR A 41 -3.14 7.05 -22.05
CA TYR A 41 -3.28 8.35 -22.69
C TYR A 41 -4.41 9.19 -22.07
N TRP A 42 -5.62 8.61 -21.93
CA TRP A 42 -6.76 9.33 -21.37
C TRP A 42 -6.60 9.59 -19.87
N VAL A 43 -6.00 8.66 -19.11
CA VAL A 43 -5.69 8.87 -17.68
C VAL A 43 -4.75 10.06 -17.50
N GLN A 44 -3.66 10.15 -18.27
CA GLN A 44 -2.73 11.29 -18.19
C GLN A 44 -3.39 12.60 -18.62
N ARG A 45 -4.13 12.56 -19.74
CA ARG A 45 -4.80 13.75 -20.28
C ARG A 45 -5.86 14.29 -19.33
N LEU A 46 -6.58 13.43 -18.61
CA LEU A 46 -7.62 13.82 -17.65
C LEU A 46 -7.05 14.15 -16.26
N ALA A 47 -5.96 13.49 -15.84
CA ALA A 47 -5.24 13.84 -14.61
C ALA A 47 -4.58 15.22 -14.70
N GLY A 48 -4.11 15.64 -15.88
CA GLY A 48 -3.65 17.01 -16.09
C GLY A 48 -4.74 18.08 -15.89
N ALA A 49 -6.02 17.70 -16.00
CA ALA A 49 -7.16 18.58 -15.76
C ALA A 49 -7.65 18.56 -14.29
N GLN A 50 -7.22 17.58 -13.50
CA GLN A 50 -7.65 17.40 -12.12
C GLN A 50 -6.40 17.35 -11.23
N ALA A 51 -6.11 18.44 -10.52
CA ALA A 51 -4.95 18.53 -9.62
C ALA A 51 -4.87 17.28 -8.73
N VAL A 52 -3.91 16.39 -9.03
CA VAL A 52 -3.68 15.18 -8.25
C VAL A 52 -3.30 15.64 -6.85
N PRO A 53 -4.05 15.27 -5.79
CA PRO A 53 -3.63 15.58 -4.44
C PRO A 53 -2.32 14.84 -4.20
N ALA A 54 -1.24 15.58 -3.97
CA ALA A 54 0.10 15.02 -3.79
C ALA A 54 0.22 14.09 -2.58
N LEU A 55 -0.78 14.11 -1.68
CA LEU A 55 -0.79 13.37 -0.43
C LEU A 55 -2.16 12.70 -0.23
N LEU A 56 -2.14 11.38 -0.03
CA LEU A 56 -3.31 10.61 0.38
C LEU A 56 -3.30 10.45 1.91
N PRO A 57 -4.40 10.76 2.62
CA PRO A 57 -4.47 10.53 4.05
C PRO A 57 -4.48 9.03 4.34
N VAL A 58 -3.47 8.56 5.07
CA VAL A 58 -3.39 7.19 5.58
C VAL A 58 -3.82 7.18 7.04
N ARG A 59 -4.74 6.30 7.41
CA ARG A 59 -5.08 6.02 8.82
C ARG A 59 -4.11 4.99 9.37
N VAL A 60 -3.27 5.42 10.31
CA VAL A 60 -2.45 4.50 11.11
C VAL A 60 -3.32 3.96 12.24
N VAL A 61 -3.61 2.67 12.23
CA VAL A 61 -4.27 2.00 13.35
C VAL A 61 -3.18 1.64 14.36
N PRO A 62 -3.24 2.13 15.61
CA PRO A 62 -2.30 1.68 16.64
C PRO A 62 -2.49 0.18 16.83
N THR A 63 -1.46 -0.59 16.51
CA THR A 63 -1.38 -1.98 16.97
C THR A 63 -1.38 -1.97 18.49
N VAL A 64 -2.24 -2.79 19.10
CA VAL A 64 -2.27 -3.02 20.55
C VAL A 64 -0.83 -3.12 21.03
N THR A 65 -0.43 -2.26 21.96
CA THR A 65 0.95 -2.18 22.45
C THR A 65 1.33 -3.52 23.06
N ALA A 66 1.90 -4.41 22.24
CA ALA A 66 2.54 -5.62 22.72
C ALA A 66 3.64 -5.17 23.69
N ALA A 67 3.77 -5.87 24.81
CA ALA A 67 4.80 -5.56 25.80
C ALA A 67 6.15 -5.45 25.09
N ALA A 68 6.86 -4.34 25.35
CA ALA A 68 8.09 -4.01 24.64
C ALA A 68 9.09 -5.18 24.78
N PRO A 69 9.72 -5.63 23.67
CA PRO A 69 10.60 -6.78 23.71
C PRO A 69 11.82 -6.51 24.59
N ILE A 70 12.22 -7.50 25.38
CA ILE A 70 13.42 -7.46 26.20
C ILE A 70 14.60 -7.94 25.36
N ASN A 71 15.70 -7.17 25.33
CA ASN A 71 16.94 -7.58 24.69
C ASN A 71 18.02 -7.78 25.75
N LEU A 72 18.48 -9.02 25.91
CA LEU A 72 19.62 -9.35 26.76
C LEU A 72 20.87 -9.41 25.89
N ARG A 73 21.94 -8.75 26.33
CA ARG A 73 23.25 -8.75 25.67
C ARG A 73 24.29 -9.26 26.65
N SER A 74 25.13 -10.18 26.20
CA SER A 74 26.27 -10.65 26.96
C SER A 74 27.55 -9.98 26.50
N GLU A 75 28.51 -9.88 27.43
CA GLU A 75 29.89 -9.47 27.17
C GLU A 75 30.56 -10.40 26.15
N ASN A 76 30.15 -11.67 26.09
CA ASN A 76 30.66 -12.68 25.17
C ASN A 76 30.07 -12.58 23.75
N GLY A 77 29.27 -11.53 23.48
CA GLY A 77 28.77 -11.19 22.15
C GLY A 77 27.44 -11.82 21.74
N TRP A 78 26.82 -12.64 22.60
CA TRP A 78 25.48 -13.16 22.29
C TRP A 78 24.38 -12.15 22.67
N THR A 79 23.29 -12.19 21.90
CA THR A 79 22.09 -11.37 22.15
C THR A 79 20.84 -12.25 22.10
N LEU A 80 20.02 -12.18 23.14
CA LEU A 80 18.70 -12.84 23.20
C LEU A 80 17.60 -11.78 23.13
N ARG A 81 16.61 -12.02 22.27
CA ARG A 81 15.42 -11.18 22.13
C ARG A 81 14.20 -11.94 22.64
N LEU A 82 13.53 -11.37 23.62
CA LEU A 82 12.42 -11.98 24.33
C LEU A 82 11.15 -11.11 24.22
N PRO A 83 9.96 -11.72 24.25
CA PRO A 83 8.72 -10.98 24.46
C PRO A 83 8.74 -10.18 25.78
N GLY A 84 8.01 -9.07 25.86
CA GLY A 84 7.95 -8.23 27.06
C GLY A 84 7.08 -8.79 28.19
N ASP A 85 6.33 -9.85 27.93
CA ASP A 85 5.40 -10.51 28.84
C ASP A 85 5.95 -11.80 29.46
N VAL A 86 7.26 -12.04 29.31
CA VAL A 86 7.93 -13.22 29.87
C VAL A 86 7.90 -13.20 31.40
N PRO A 87 7.54 -14.31 32.09
CA PRO A 87 7.55 -14.37 33.54
C PRO A 87 8.95 -14.16 34.13
N ALA A 88 9.06 -13.27 35.14
CA ALA A 88 10.33 -12.94 35.77
C ALA A 88 11.06 -14.15 36.36
N ARG A 89 10.31 -15.13 36.90
CA ARG A 89 10.88 -16.38 37.44
C ARG A 89 11.58 -17.20 36.35
N TRP A 90 10.94 -17.36 35.20
CA TRP A 90 11.52 -18.08 34.06
C TRP A 90 12.77 -17.38 33.56
N LEU A 91 12.73 -16.05 33.47
CA LEU A 91 13.90 -15.26 33.06
C LEU A 91 15.07 -15.44 34.02
N ALA A 92 14.80 -15.47 35.34
CA ALA A 92 15.82 -15.72 36.35
C ALA A 92 16.42 -17.14 36.26
N GLU A 93 15.60 -18.15 35.96
CA GLU A 93 16.07 -19.53 35.74
C GLU A 93 16.95 -19.61 34.47
N LEU A 94 16.54 -18.97 33.37
CA LEU A 94 17.35 -18.85 32.16
C LEU A 94 18.70 -18.18 32.45
N MET A 95 18.70 -17.05 33.16
CA MET A 95 19.93 -16.32 33.50
C MET A 95 20.89 -17.11 34.39
N ARG A 96 20.40 -18.06 35.20
CA ARG A 96 21.25 -18.95 36.01
C ARG A 96 21.88 -20.08 35.21
N ALA A 97 21.31 -20.42 34.06
CA ALA A 97 21.76 -21.52 33.22
C ALA A 97 22.70 -21.08 32.08
N LEU A 98 22.87 -19.76 31.89
CA LEU A 98 23.77 -19.13 30.91
C LEU A 98 25.11 -18.77 31.55
#